data_AF-A0A443K0V7-F1
#
_entry.id   AF-A0A443K0V7-F1
#
_cell.length_a   1.000
_cell.length_b   1.000
_cell.length_c   1.000
_cell.angle_alpha   90.00
_cell.angle_beta   90.00
_cell.angle_gamma   90.00
#
_symmetry.space_group_name_H-M   'P 1'
#
loop_
_entity.id
_entity.type
_entity.pdbx_description
1 polymer ?
#
loop_
_entity_poly.entity_id
_entity_poly.type
_entity_poly.pdbx_seq_one_letter_code
_entity_poly.pdbx_strand_id
1 'polypeptide(L)'
;MRSWQVERRKRTKHLIELGGLIVKAGIVDLTGDDRAMIYGALLWMADKLKGEDGERARKLWAGKGKEAFKADRPEGAHDRTQPPQDRA
;
A
#
# COMPACT_ATOMS: atom_id res chain seq x y z
N MET A 1 23.84 -17.08 1.32
CA MET A 1 22.67 -16.96 2.22
C MET A 1 21.71 -18.09 1.88
N ARG A 2 21.22 -18.90 2.83
CA ARG A 2 20.35 -20.05 2.53
C ARG A 2 19.03 -19.53 1.93
N SER A 3 18.60 -20.05 0.78
CA SER A 3 17.45 -19.57 -0.01
C SER A 3 16.18 -19.32 0.83
N TRP A 4 15.92 -20.20 1.80
CA TRP A 4 14.80 -20.07 2.75
C TRP A 4 14.80 -18.75 3.57
N GLN A 5 15.97 -18.25 3.96
CA GLN A 5 16.06 -16.98 4.72
C GLN A 5 15.68 -15.78 3.86
N VAL A 6 16.05 -15.81 2.57
CA VAL A 6 15.69 -14.77 1.60
C VAL A 6 14.17 -14.78 1.39
N GLU A 7 13.60 -15.97 1.22
CA GLU A 7 12.15 -16.12 1.01
C GLU A 7 11.34 -15.67 2.23
N ARG A 8 11.78 -16.03 3.43
CA ARG A 8 11.14 -15.55 4.67
C ARG A 8 11.19 -14.03 4.78
N ARG A 9 12.33 -13.40 4.46
CA ARG A 9 12.46 -11.93 4.53
C ARG A 9 11.55 -11.24 3.52
N LYS A 10 11.44 -11.78 2.29
CA LYS A 10 10.48 -11.29 1.29
C LYS A 10 9.04 -11.39 1.79
N ARG A 11 8.64 -12.55 2.33
CA ARG A 11 7.30 -12.76 2.89
C ARG A 11 6.98 -11.79 4.02
N THR A 12 7.88 -11.65 5.00
CA THR A 12 7.69 -10.73 6.12
C THR A 12 7.56 -9.29 5.64
N LYS A 13 8.45 -8.84 4.74
CA LYS A 13 8.39 -7.50 4.16
C LYS A 13 7.05 -7.26 3.46
N HIS A 14 6.60 -8.22 2.64
CA HIS A 14 5.33 -8.12 1.93
C HIS A 14 4.12 -8.01 2.88
N LEU A 15 4.08 -8.81 3.94
CA LEU A 15 2.99 -8.74 4.93
C LEU A 15 3.00 -7.42 5.71
N ILE A 16 4.18 -6.89 6.03
CA ILE A 16 4.32 -5.58 6.67
C ILE A 16 3.85 -4.47 5.73
N GLU A 17 4.21 -4.53 4.45
CA GLU A 17 3.76 -3.56 3.45
C GLU A 17 2.24 -3.55 3.33
N LEU A 18 1.60 -4.74 3.24
CA LEU A 18 0.15 -4.85 3.20
C LEU A 18 -0.52 -4.33 4.48
N GLY A 19 0.01 -4.68 5.66
CA GLY A 19 -0.50 -4.17 6.94
C GLY A 19 -0.34 -2.64 7.05
N GLY A 20 0.77 -2.11 6.54
CA GLY A 20 1.03 -0.68 6.48
C GLY A 20 -0.02 0.10 5.67
N LEU A 21 -0.61 -0.51 4.63
CA LEU A 21 -1.69 0.13 3.86
C LEU A 21 -2.96 0.31 4.68
N ILE A 22 -3.29 -0.65 5.56
CA ILE A 22 -4.47 -0.57 6.43
C ILE A 22 -4.30 0.58 7.44
N VAL A 23 -3.12 0.71 8.03
CA VAL A 23 -2.79 1.82 8.95
C VAL A 23 -2.81 3.15 8.20
N LYS A 24 -2.15 3.22 7.03
CA LYS A 24 -2.04 4.45 6.24
C LYS A 24 -3.39 4.97 5.72
N ALA A 25 -4.34 4.06 5.47
CA ALA A 25 -5.70 4.40 5.10
C ALA A 25 -6.57 4.87 6.29
N GLY A 26 -6.01 4.95 7.50
CA GLY A 26 -6.72 5.34 8.74
C GLY A 26 -7.70 4.29 9.26
N ILE A 27 -7.69 3.08 8.69
CA ILE A 27 -8.70 2.06 9.00
C ILE A 27 -8.55 1.57 10.43
N VAL A 28 -7.32 1.43 10.93
CA VAL A 28 -7.09 1.00 12.33
C VAL A 28 -7.69 2.00 13.31
N ASP A 29 -7.48 3.30 13.08
CA ASP A 29 -8.01 4.36 13.94
C ASP A 29 -9.54 4.42 13.87
N LEU A 30 -10.11 4.32 12.66
CA LEU A 30 -11.56 4.38 12.44
C LEU A 30 -12.32 3.18 13.01
N THR A 31 -11.66 2.03 13.10
CA THR A 31 -12.27 0.78 13.60
C THR A 31 -11.89 0.47 15.05
N GLY A 32 -11.02 1.26 15.67
CA GLY A 32 -10.50 0.99 17.01
C GLY A 32 -9.71 -0.33 17.10
N ASP A 33 -8.99 -0.68 16.03
CA ASP A 33 -8.28 -1.97 15.88
C ASP A 33 -9.18 -3.23 16.02
N ASP A 34 -10.49 -3.09 15.76
CA ASP A 34 -11.39 -4.25 15.71
C ASP A 34 -11.10 -5.10 14.46
N ARG A 35 -10.35 -6.19 14.68
CA ARG A 35 -9.95 -7.12 13.64
C ARG A 35 -11.13 -7.78 12.92
N ALA A 36 -12.25 -8.02 13.61
CA ALA A 36 -13.43 -8.61 12.98
C ALA A 36 -14.09 -7.61 12.04
N MET A 37 -14.17 -6.34 12.45
CA MET A 37 -14.67 -5.25 11.61
C MET A 37 -13.79 -5.03 10.37
N ILE A 38 -12.47 -4.96 10.55
CA ILE A 38 -11.50 -4.83 9.45
C ILE A 38 -11.67 -6.01 8.48
N TYR A 39 -11.72 -7.24 9.01
CA TYR A 39 -11.87 -8.42 8.17
C TYR A 39 -13.20 -8.44 7.40
N GLY A 40 -14.30 -8.04 8.04
CA GLY A 40 -15.61 -7.90 7.39
C GLY A 40 -15.58 -6.90 6.22
N ALA A 41 -14.91 -5.74 6.39
CA ALA A 41 -14.73 -4.77 5.31
C ALA A 41 -13.89 -5.32 4.15
N LEU A 42 -12.83 -6.09 4.45
CA LEU A 42 -12.02 -6.75 3.42
C LEU A 42 -12.83 -7.81 2.65
N LEU A 43 -13.70 -8.56 3.33
CA LEU A 43 -14.61 -9.52 2.70
C LEU A 43 -15.60 -8.83 1.75
N TRP A 44 -16.22 -7.73 2.20
CA TRP A 44 -17.11 -6.93 1.35
C TRP A 44 -16.40 -6.43 0.08
N MET A 45 -15.16 -5.96 0.20
CA MET A 45 -14.35 -5.57 -0.97
C MET A 45 -14.08 -6.75 -1.90
N ALA A 46 -13.75 -7.93 -1.35
CA ALA A 46 -13.51 -9.13 -2.13
C ALA A 46 -14.76 -9.55 -2.92
N ASP A 47 -15.94 -9.48 -2.30
CA ASP A 47 -17.21 -9.80 -2.96
C ASP A 47 -17.53 -8.78 -4.07
N LYS A 48 -17.32 -7.48 -3.82
CA LYS A 48 -17.50 -6.44 -4.85
C LYS A 48 -16.58 -6.64 -6.04
N LEU A 49 -15.36 -7.15 -5.84
CA LEU A 49 -14.41 -7.44 -6.91
C LEU A 49 -14.73 -8.72 -7.70
N LYS A 50 -15.43 -9.68 -7.10
CA LYS A 50 -15.89 -10.91 -7.75
C LYS A 50 -17.19 -10.71 -8.54
N GLY A 51 -17.99 -9.72 -8.19
CA GLY A 51 -19.24 -9.40 -8.90
C GLY A 51 -19.03 -8.77 -10.28
N GLU A 52 -20.14 -8.56 -10.99
CA GLU A 52 -20.18 -8.05 -12.38
C GLU A 52 -19.50 -6.67 -12.53
N ASP A 53 -19.59 -5.82 -11.52
CA ASP A 53 -18.93 -4.50 -11.47
C ASP A 53 -17.42 -4.57 -11.14
N GLY A 54 -16.86 -5.76 -10.96
CA GLY A 54 -15.52 -5.94 -10.41
C GLY A 54 -14.44 -5.23 -11.21
N GLU A 55 -14.50 -5.23 -12.55
CA GLU A 55 -13.55 -4.50 -13.38
C GLU A 55 -13.61 -2.98 -13.17
N ARG A 56 -14.81 -2.43 -13.08
CA ARG A 56 -15.01 -0.99 -12.82
C ARG A 56 -14.46 -0.62 -11.45
N ALA A 57 -14.75 -1.43 -10.43
CA ALA A 57 -14.22 -1.26 -9.08
C ALA A 57 -12.68 -1.29 -9.07
N ARG A 58 -12.05 -2.26 -9.76
CA ARG A 58 -10.58 -2.33 -9.89
C ARG A 58 -9.98 -1.06 -10.48
N LYS A 59 -10.54 -0.56 -11.59
CA LYS A 59 -10.05 0.66 -12.26
C LYS A 59 -10.17 1.88 -11.34
N LEU A 60 -11.32 2.05 -10.68
CA LEU A 60 -11.58 3.19 -9.80
C LEU A 60 -10.69 3.16 -8.55
N TRP A 61 -10.57 2.02 -7.88
CA TRP A 61 -9.74 1.89 -6.68
C TRP A 61 -8.26 2.01 -6.99
N ALA A 62 -7.77 1.44 -8.10
CA ALA A 62 -6.39 1.61 -8.53
C ALA A 62 -6.06 3.08 -8.84
N GLY A 63 -6.99 3.81 -9.48
CA GLY A 63 -6.86 5.25 -9.72
C GLY A 63 -6.76 6.03 -8.41
N LYS A 64 -7.72 5.84 -7.51
CA LYS A 64 -7.74 6.51 -6.20
C LYS A 64 -6.48 6.22 -5.38
N GLY A 65 -6.03 4.97 -5.35
CA GLY A 65 -4.80 4.58 -4.66
C GLY A 65 -3.56 5.29 -5.23
N LYS A 66 -3.42 5.34 -6.55
CA LYS A 66 -2.30 6.05 -7.20
C LYS A 66 -2.27 7.53 -6.83
N GLU A 67 -3.42 8.21 -6.83
CA GLU A 67 -3.48 9.62 -6.45
C GLU A 67 -3.13 9.83 -4.97
N ALA A 68 -3.63 8.98 -4.07
CA ALA A 68 -3.26 9.04 -2.65
C ALA A 68 -1.74 8.85 -2.44
N PHE A 69 -1.12 7.89 -3.15
CA PHE A 69 0.33 7.70 -3.09
C PHE A 69 1.14 8.89 -3.61
N LYS A 70 0.64 9.61 -4.62
CA LYS A 70 1.28 10.83 -5.12
C LYS A 70 1.18 11.96 -4.11
N ALA A 71 0.01 12.16 -3.52
CA ALA A 71 -0.24 13.21 -2.53
C ALA A 71 0.64 13.05 -1.27
N ASP A 72 0.92 11.81 -0.86
CA ASP A 72 1.78 11.53 0.29
C ASP A 72 3.29 11.62 -0.01
N ARG A 73 3.68 11.94 -1.25
CA ARG A 73 5.10 12.09 -1.59
C ARG A 73 5.54 13.49 -1.15
N PRO A 74 6.52 13.61 -0.22
CA PRO A 74 6.99 14.92 0.20
C PRO A 74 7.63 15.65 -0.97
N GLU A 75 7.35 16.95 -1.10
CA GLU A 75 7.72 17.80 -2.24
C GLU A 75 9.25 17.97 -2.47
N GLY A 76 10.10 17.37 -1.64
CA GLY A 76 11.57 17.45 -1.76
C GLY A 76 12.27 16.23 -2.41
N ALA A 77 11.54 15.21 -2.86
CA ALA A 77 12.18 14.00 -3.41
C ALA A 77 12.70 14.14 -4.86
N HIS A 78 12.49 15.31 -5.50
CA HIS A 78 12.97 15.61 -6.85
C HIS A 78 14.34 16.29 -6.91
N ASP A 79 14.94 16.69 -5.77
CA ASP A 79 16.15 17.53 -5.75
C ASP A 79 17.48 16.75 -5.59
N ARG A 80 17.46 15.41 -5.50
CA ARG A 80 18.70 14.61 -5.30
C ARG A 80 19.38 14.15 -6.59
N THR A 81 19.03 14.73 -7.74
CA THR A 81 19.73 14.52 -9.00
C THR A 81 20.39 15.82 -9.45
N GLN A 82 21.23 16.39 -8.58
CA GLN A 82 22.24 17.34 -9.00
C GLN A 82 23.59 16.60 -9.02
N PRO A 83 24.23 16.42 -10.18
CA PRO A 83 25.55 15.79 -10.24
C PRO A 83 26.55 16.65 -9.46
N PRO A 84 27.59 16.05 -8.85
CA PRO A 84 28.61 16.82 -8.14
C PRO A 84 29.25 17.80 -9.12
N GLN A 85 29.12 19.09 -8.84
CA GLN A 85 29.89 20.10 -9.55
C GLN A 85 31.35 19.91 -9.14
N ASP A 86 32.18 19.53 -10.12
CA ASP A 86 33.62 19.50 -10.01
C ASP A 86 34.13 20.77 -9.32
N ARG A 87 34.89 20.57 -8.24
CA ARG A 87 35.72 21.62 -7.64
C ARG A 87 37.18 21.16 -7.64
N ALA A 88 37.94 21.89 -8.47
CA ALA A 88 39.39 22.10 -8.51
C ALA A 88 40.27 20.92 -8.92
#